data_AF-A0A9R1CF48-F1
#
_entry.id   AF-A0A9R1CF48-F1
#
_cell.length_a   1.000
_cell.length_b   1.000
_cell.length_c   1.000
_cell.angle_alpha   90.00
_cell.angle_beta   90.00
_cell.angle_gamma   90.00
#
_symmetry.space_group_name_H-M   'P 1'
#
loop_
_entity.id
_entity.type
_entity.pdbx_description
1 polymer ?
#
loop_
_entity_poly.entity_id
_entity_poly.type
_entity_poly.pdbx_seq_one_letter_code
_entity_poly.pdbx_strand_id
1 'polypeptide(L)'
;MHTCTLTAILPLTPAAKKAWEKQQRALQKGQSPKEVLSWVWAWSCEVTTTFEILKMKVVEISGLGPLDYAAVLSGKCPIYLFTNASNLSTGAWLGQGPDPDHAFPVAYDSCSLSATEHNYPTHEKELLAIVCTLKL
;
A
#
# COMPACT_ATOMS: atom_id res chain seq x y z
N MET A 1 -19.75 25.37 -10.03
CA MET A 1 -20.01 24.13 -9.25
C MET A 1 -19.42 22.98 -10.05
N HIS A 2 -18.17 22.62 -9.78
CA HIS A 2 -17.48 21.56 -10.50
C HIS A 2 -17.52 20.29 -9.65
N THR A 3 -18.34 19.34 -10.09
CA THR A 3 -18.44 18.00 -9.50
C THR A 3 -17.18 17.23 -9.91
N CYS A 4 -16.09 17.37 -9.16
CA CYS A 4 -14.86 16.60 -9.37
C CYS A 4 -15.13 15.15 -8.97
N THR A 5 -15.46 14.33 -9.97
CA THR A 5 -15.58 12.88 -9.81
C THR A 5 -14.20 12.31 -10.07
N LEU A 6 -13.45 11.98 -9.02
CA LEU A 6 -12.18 11.27 -9.18
C LEU A 6 -12.49 9.82 -9.55
N THR A 7 -12.39 9.53 -10.84
CA THR A 7 -12.45 8.18 -11.40
C THR A 7 -11.20 7.43 -10.93
N ALA A 8 -11.33 6.63 -9.87
CA ALA A 8 -10.32 5.66 -9.48
C ALA A 8 -10.07 4.72 -10.68
N ILE A 9 -8.81 4.59 -11.11
CA ILE A 9 -8.38 3.87 -12.33
C ILE A 9 -8.49 2.33 -12.18
N LEU A 10 -8.91 1.82 -11.03
CA LEU A 10 -9.29 0.41 -10.90
C LEU A 10 -10.80 0.27 -11.10
N PRO A 11 -11.28 -0.58 -12.04
CA PRO A 11 -12.70 -0.78 -12.23
C PRO A 11 -13.28 -1.29 -10.92
N LEU A 12 -14.27 -0.55 -10.39
CA LEU A 12 -15.05 -0.96 -9.22
C LEU A 12 -15.47 -2.41 -9.47
N THR A 13 -15.07 -3.33 -8.59
CA THR A 13 -15.40 -4.75 -8.79
C THR A 13 -16.92 -4.86 -9.04
N PRO A 14 -17.39 -5.73 -9.95
CA PRO A 14 -18.82 -5.83 -10.25
C PRO A 14 -19.68 -6.04 -9.00
N ALA A 15 -19.09 -6.66 -7.97
CA ALA A 15 -19.67 -6.81 -6.63
C ALA A 15 -19.82 -5.46 -5.91
N ALA A 16 -18.78 -4.63 -5.85
CA ALA A 16 -18.82 -3.31 -5.24
C ALA A 16 -19.83 -2.37 -5.93
N LYS A 17 -19.92 -2.42 -7.26
CA LYS A 17 -20.91 -1.62 -8.02
C LYS A 17 -22.34 -2.03 -7.69
N LYS A 18 -22.62 -3.33 -7.71
CA LYS A 18 -23.96 -3.86 -7.35
C LYS A 18 -24.32 -3.56 -5.89
N ALA A 19 -23.36 -3.65 -4.97
CA ALA A 19 -23.58 -3.32 -3.56
C ALA A 19 -23.94 -1.84 -3.37
N TRP A 20 -23.21 -0.93 -4.02
CA TRP A 20 -23.50 0.50 -3.99
C TRP A 20 -24.87 0.84 -4.60
N GLU A 21 -25.18 0.30 -5.78
CA GLU A 21 -26.49 0.51 -6.43
C GLU A 21 -27.66 -0.01 -5.58
N LYS A 22 -27.49 -1.17 -4.93
CA LYS A 22 -28.48 -1.73 -4.01
C LYS A 22 -28.70 -0.82 -2.80
N GLN A 23 -27.62 -0.25 -2.26
CA GLN A 23 -27.69 0.68 -1.12
C GLN A 23 -28.38 1.99 -1.50
N GLN A 24 -28.07 2.57 -2.68
CA GLN A 24 -28.74 3.78 -3.18
C GLN A 24 -30.25 3.58 -3.33
N ARG A 25 -30.68 2.41 -3.86
CA ARG A 25 -32.11 2.06 -4.00
C ARG A 25 -32.81 1.85 -2.65
N ALA A 26 -32.09 1.38 -1.62
CA ALA A 26 -32.63 1.20 -0.28
C ALA A 26 -32.83 2.55 0.44
N LEU A 27 -31.86 3.47 0.29
CA LEU A 27 -31.93 4.84 0.81
C LEU A 27 -33.09 5.63 0.18
N GLN A 28 -33.31 5.49 -1.14
CA GLN A 28 -34.46 6.12 -1.82
C GLN A 28 -35.83 5.60 -1.34
N LYS A 29 -35.88 4.41 -0.75
CA LYS A 29 -37.11 3.79 -0.22
C LYS A 29 -37.32 4.07 1.27
N GLY A 30 -36.51 4.94 1.88
CA GLY A 30 -36.61 5.27 3.31
C GLY A 30 -36.27 4.09 4.24
N GLN A 31 -35.64 3.03 3.72
CA GLN A 31 -35.21 1.89 4.52
C GLN A 31 -33.85 2.21 5.16
N SER A 32 -33.77 2.05 6.49
CA SER A 32 -32.47 2.07 7.17
C SER A 32 -31.62 0.88 6.68
N PRO A 33 -30.31 1.06 6.45
CA PRO A 33 -29.46 -0.03 5.97
C PRO A 33 -29.47 -1.20 6.98
N LYS A 34 -29.98 -2.38 6.57
CA LYS A 34 -29.99 -3.60 7.40
C LYS A 34 -28.59 -4.19 7.63
N GLU A 35 -27.63 -3.78 6.83
CA GLU A 35 -26.20 -3.91 7.09
C GLU A 35 -25.62 -2.54 6.86
N VAL A 36 -25.20 -1.87 7.94
CA VAL A 36 -24.34 -0.71 7.82
C VAL A 36 -23.06 -1.26 7.18
N LEU A 37 -22.81 -0.96 5.91
CA LEU A 37 -21.44 -1.06 5.39
C LEU A 37 -20.61 -0.22 6.36
N SER A 38 -19.72 -0.87 7.11
CA SER A 38 -18.96 -0.24 8.19
C SER A 38 -18.05 0.88 7.71
N TRP A 39 -17.93 1.06 6.40
CA TRP A 39 -17.20 2.13 5.75
C TRP A 39 -18.17 2.96 4.88
N VAL A 40 -18.31 4.23 5.21
CA VAL A 40 -18.96 5.23 4.36
C VAL A 40 -17.87 5.85 3.50
N TRP A 41 -18.02 5.81 2.17
CA TRP A 41 -17.10 6.51 1.26
C TRP A 41 -17.29 8.02 1.41
N ALA A 42 -16.37 8.67 2.14
CA ALA A 42 -16.37 10.10 2.39
C ALA A 42 -15.15 10.76 1.72
N TRP A 43 -15.32 11.18 0.47
CA TRP A 43 -14.29 11.92 -0.26
C TRP A 43 -14.47 13.42 -0.04
N SER A 44 -13.67 14.01 0.86
CA SER A 44 -13.73 15.44 1.19
C SER A 44 -12.71 16.26 0.38
N CYS A 45 -12.81 17.59 0.47
CA CYS A 45 -11.79 18.48 -0.08
C CYS A 45 -10.41 18.23 0.55
N GLU A 46 -10.35 17.93 1.84
CA GLU A 46 -9.10 17.62 2.56
C GLU A 46 -8.44 16.33 2.04
N VAL A 47 -9.24 15.29 1.79
CA VAL A 47 -8.77 14.04 1.19
C VAL A 47 -8.25 14.28 -0.22
N THR A 48 -8.92 15.14 -0.99
CA THR A 48 -8.45 15.54 -2.33
C THR A 48 -7.09 16.23 -2.25
N THR A 49 -6.93 17.22 -1.37
CA THR A 49 -5.65 17.91 -1.18
C THR A 49 -4.54 16.95 -0.76
N THR A 50 -4.83 16.06 0.17
CA THR A 50 -3.88 15.04 0.64
C THR A 50 -3.46 14.10 -0.50
N PHE A 51 -4.42 13.68 -1.34
CA PHE A 51 -4.17 12.84 -2.50
C PHE A 51 -3.31 13.53 -3.55
N GLU A 52 -3.56 14.82 -3.84
CA GLU A 52 -2.73 15.61 -4.76
C GLU A 52 -1.29 15.79 -4.23
N ILE A 53 -1.12 16.07 -2.94
CA ILE A 53 0.19 16.13 -2.29
C ILE A 53 0.93 14.79 -2.44
N LEU A 54 0.22 13.68 -2.21
CA LEU A 54 0.81 12.35 -2.32
C LEU A 54 1.28 12.05 -3.74
N LYS A 55 0.48 12.41 -4.77
CA LYS A 55 0.91 12.29 -6.18
C LYS A 55 2.18 13.09 -6.46
N MET A 56 2.26 14.34 -5.98
CA MET A 56 3.46 15.15 -6.15
C MET A 56 4.69 14.50 -5.49
N LYS A 57 4.52 13.93 -4.30
CA LYS A 57 5.60 13.22 -3.60
C LYS A 57 6.03 11.95 -4.33
N VAL A 58 5.09 11.19 -4.90
CA VAL A 58 5.43 10.00 -5.70
C VAL A 58 6.24 10.36 -6.94
N VAL A 59 5.99 11.53 -7.55
CA VAL A 59 6.79 12.03 -8.69
C VAL A 59 8.19 12.50 -8.26
N GLU A 60 8.34 12.99 -7.03
CA GLU A 60 9.62 13.45 -6.47
C GLU A 60 10.56 12.28 -6.10
N ILE A 61 10.00 11.11 -5.77
CA ILE A 61 10.80 9.92 -5.47
C ILE A 61 11.55 9.49 -6.73
N SER A 62 12.89 9.62 -6.68
CA SER A 62 13.80 9.04 -7.67
C SER A 62 13.45 7.56 -7.83
N GLY A 63 13.22 7.12 -9.06
CA GLY A 63 12.89 5.73 -9.36
C GLY A 63 13.94 4.73 -8.86
N LEU A 64 13.64 3.44 -9.03
CA LEU A 64 14.54 2.36 -8.62
C LEU A 64 15.92 2.50 -9.28
N GLY A 65 16.98 2.41 -8.47
CA GLY A 65 18.35 2.33 -8.95
C GLY A 65 18.71 0.87 -9.31
N PRO A 66 19.54 0.64 -10.34
CA PRO A 66 20.07 -0.69 -10.59
C PRO A 66 21.02 -1.10 -9.45
N LEU A 67 21.05 -2.40 -9.15
CA LEU A 67 21.97 -2.94 -8.15
C LEU A 67 23.41 -2.95 -8.70
N ASP A 68 24.33 -2.25 -8.03
CA ASP A 68 25.76 -2.26 -8.36
C ASP A 68 26.49 -3.36 -7.60
N TYR A 69 26.63 -4.53 -8.24
CA TYR A 69 27.33 -5.68 -7.67
C TYR A 69 28.81 -5.41 -7.34
N ALA A 70 29.50 -4.56 -8.11
CA ALA A 70 30.92 -4.27 -7.86
C ALA A 70 31.09 -3.41 -6.60
N ALA A 71 30.18 -2.45 -6.38
CA ALA A 71 30.15 -1.65 -5.16
C ALA A 71 29.80 -2.47 -3.91
N VAL A 72 28.92 -3.48 -4.04
CA VAL A 72 28.65 -4.44 -2.95
C VAL A 72 29.89 -5.28 -2.62
N LEU A 73 30.50 -5.90 -3.64
CA LEU A 73 31.65 -6.80 -3.45
C LEU A 73 32.89 -6.07 -2.91
N SER A 74 33.05 -4.78 -3.24
CA SER A 74 34.11 -3.94 -2.69
C SER A 74 33.81 -3.39 -1.29
N GLY A 75 32.61 -3.65 -0.74
CA GLY A 75 32.19 -3.21 0.58
C GLY A 75 31.87 -1.72 0.69
N LYS A 76 31.84 -0.98 -0.43
CA LYS A 76 31.60 0.48 -0.44
C LYS A 76 30.12 0.82 -0.29
N CYS A 77 29.26 0.03 -0.93
CA CYS A 77 27.81 0.21 -0.90
C CYS A 77 27.15 -1.13 -0.58
N PRO A 78 27.08 -1.54 0.69
CA PRO A 78 26.33 -2.73 1.11
C PRO A 78 24.84 -2.64 0.76
N ILE A 79 24.19 -3.80 0.81
CA ILE A 79 22.76 -3.96 0.61
C ILE A 79 22.07 -3.95 1.98
N TYR A 80 20.99 -3.19 2.09
CA TYR A 80 20.13 -3.10 3.26
C TYR A 80 18.74 -3.63 2.95
N LEU A 81 18.20 -4.42 3.88
CA LEU A 81 16.84 -4.94 3.82
C LEU A 81 16.00 -4.22 4.88
N PHE A 82 14.97 -3.52 4.44
CA PHE A 82 14.03 -2.85 5.32
C PHE A 82 12.69 -3.55 5.26
N THR A 83 12.17 -3.97 6.41
CA THR A 83 10.91 -4.70 6.51
C THR A 83 9.98 -4.04 7.51
N ASN A 84 8.68 -4.09 7.22
CA ASN A 84 7.62 -3.71 8.15
C ASN A 84 6.47 -4.70 8.02
N ALA A 85 5.78 -4.96 9.12
CA ALA A 85 4.62 -5.81 9.15
C ALA A 85 3.45 -5.10 9.84
N SER A 86 2.29 -5.13 9.19
CA SER A 86 1.03 -4.69 9.76
C SER A 86 0.13 -5.88 10.07
N ASN A 87 -1.03 -5.62 10.66
CA ASN A 87 -2.03 -6.67 10.85
C ASN A 87 -2.68 -7.15 9.55
N LEU A 88 -2.46 -6.48 8.43
CA LEU A 88 -3.09 -6.78 7.14
C LEU A 88 -2.11 -7.34 6.11
N SER A 89 -0.88 -6.83 6.10
CA SER A 89 0.13 -7.13 5.09
C SER A 89 1.54 -6.95 5.64
N THR A 90 2.50 -7.60 5.00
CA THR A 90 3.93 -7.31 5.10
C THR A 90 4.36 -6.39 3.97
N GLY A 91 5.37 -5.57 4.24
CA GLY A 91 5.99 -4.71 3.25
C GLY A 91 7.50 -4.65 3.48
N ALA A 92 8.24 -4.49 2.40
CA ALA A 92 9.67 -4.38 2.48
C ALA A 92 10.25 -3.65 1.26
N TRP A 93 11.48 -3.20 1.41
CA TRP A 93 12.25 -2.68 0.30
C TRP A 93 13.73 -2.99 0.47
N LEU A 94 14.39 -3.17 -0.68
CA LEU A 94 15.82 -3.40 -0.79
C LEU A 94 16.49 -2.07 -1.12
N GLY A 95 17.48 -1.67 -0.33
CA GLY A 95 18.26 -0.46 -0.53
C GLY A 95 19.74 -0.77 -0.76
N GLN A 96 20.42 0.07 -1.53
CA GLN A 96 21.88 0.05 -1.63
C GLN A 96 22.41 1.44 -1.29
N GLY A 97 23.48 1.51 -0.50
CA GLY A 97 24.09 2.79 -0.14
C GLY A 97 25.27 2.64 0.80
N PRO A 98 25.96 3.74 1.13
CA PRO A 98 27.06 3.73 2.09
C PRO A 98 26.59 3.36 3.51
N ASP A 99 25.38 3.77 3.87
CA ASP A 99 24.72 3.50 5.15
C ASP A 99 23.19 3.40 4.95
N PRO A 100 22.42 2.89 5.94
CA PRO A 100 20.99 2.69 5.80
C PRO A 100 20.19 3.98 5.52
N ASP A 101 20.62 5.11 6.09
CA ASP A 101 19.89 6.39 5.98
C ASP A 101 20.08 7.05 4.61
N HIS A 102 21.17 6.70 3.91
CA HIS A 102 21.49 7.16 2.56
C HIS A 102 21.33 6.06 1.49
N ALA A 103 20.61 4.98 1.81
CA ALA A 103 20.33 3.92 0.85
C ALA A 103 19.28 4.36 -0.18
N PHE A 104 19.58 4.16 -1.47
CA PHE A 104 18.61 4.35 -2.54
C PHE A 104 17.84 3.05 -2.81
N PRO A 105 16.55 3.12 -3.18
CA PRO A 105 15.73 1.93 -3.39
C PRO A 105 16.12 1.18 -4.67
N VAL A 106 16.25 -0.13 -4.56
CA VAL A 106 16.56 -1.08 -5.64
C VAL A 106 15.33 -1.90 -6.02
N ALA A 107 14.57 -2.36 -5.04
CA ALA A 107 13.34 -3.12 -5.25
C ALA A 107 12.37 -2.94 -4.08
N TYR A 108 11.07 -3.14 -4.33
CA TYR A 108 10.01 -3.16 -3.33
C TYR A 108 9.31 -4.51 -3.36
N ASP A 109 8.92 -5.00 -2.20
CA ASP A 109 8.06 -6.17 -2.06
C ASP A 109 6.96 -5.89 -1.04
N SER A 110 5.77 -6.41 -1.30
CA SER A 110 4.64 -6.30 -0.39
C SER A 110 3.71 -7.47 -0.58
N CYS A 111 3.32 -8.11 0.51
CA CYS A 111 2.47 -9.30 0.49
C CYS A 111 1.32 -9.14 1.48
N SER A 112 0.10 -9.43 1.04
CA SER A 112 -1.05 -9.50 1.94
C SER A 112 -0.97 -10.78 2.77
N LEU A 113 -1.29 -10.69 4.07
CA LEU A 113 -1.36 -11.86 4.93
C LEU A 113 -2.54 -12.75 4.52
N SER A 114 -2.34 -14.06 4.57
CA SER A 114 -3.40 -15.06 4.47
C SER A 114 -4.24 -15.11 5.75
N ALA A 115 -5.39 -15.79 5.68
CA ALA A 115 -6.30 -15.98 6.81
C ALA A 115 -5.59 -16.58 8.05
N THR A 116 -4.62 -17.47 7.85
CA THR A 116 -3.84 -18.06 8.92
C THR A 116 -2.78 -17.12 9.46
N GLU A 117 -2.10 -16.38 8.60
CA GLU A 117 -1.01 -15.46 8.97
C GLU A 117 -1.51 -14.22 9.72
N HIS A 118 -2.77 -13.81 9.53
CA HIS A 118 -3.37 -12.73 10.32
C HIS A 118 -3.35 -13.01 11.83
N ASN A 119 -3.41 -14.28 12.22
CA ASN A 119 -3.41 -14.69 13.62
C ASN A 119 -2.01 -14.75 14.25
N TYR A 120 -0.95 -14.55 13.45
CA TYR A 120 0.41 -14.54 13.97
C TYR A 120 0.61 -13.35 14.94
N PRO A 121 1.37 -13.53 16.04
CA PRO A 121 1.82 -12.43 16.87
C PRO A 121 2.75 -11.50 16.06
N THR A 122 2.92 -10.27 16.52
CA THR A 122 3.66 -9.23 15.79
C THR A 122 5.06 -9.67 15.38
N HIS A 123 5.83 -10.30 16.27
CA HIS A 123 7.20 -10.75 15.99
C HIS A 123 7.25 -11.84 14.90
N GLU A 124 6.25 -12.72 14.81
CA GLU A 124 6.16 -13.71 13.73
C GLU A 124 5.79 -13.06 12.40
N LYS A 125 4.95 -12.02 12.41
CA LYS A 125 4.65 -11.22 11.21
C LYS A 125 5.88 -10.45 10.70
N GLU A 126 6.67 -9.90 11.61
CA GLU A 126 7.95 -9.26 11.30
C GLU A 126 8.94 -10.27 10.69
N LEU A 127 9.06 -11.46 11.27
CA LEU A 127 9.89 -12.54 10.70
C LEU A 127 9.39 -12.98 9.33
N LEU A 128 8.07 -13.10 9.15
CA LEU A 128 7.45 -13.43 7.88
C LEU A 128 7.78 -12.37 6.81
N ALA A 129 7.76 -11.08 7.17
CA ALA A 129 8.15 -10.01 6.25
C ALA A 129 9.59 -10.22 5.74
N ILE A 130 10.53 -10.55 6.63
CA ILE A 130 11.92 -10.86 6.25
C ILE A 130 11.98 -12.06 5.31
N VAL A 131 11.35 -13.19 5.67
CA VAL A 131 11.40 -14.45 4.89
C VAL A 131 10.72 -14.33 3.53
N CYS A 132 9.65 -13.55 3.42
CA CYS A 132 8.98 -13.27 2.16
C CYS A 132 9.89 -12.46 1.24
N THR A 133 10.50 -11.39 1.76
CA THR A 133 11.30 -10.48 0.95
C THR A 133 12.65 -11.04 0.53
N LEU A 134 13.20 -12.03 1.25
CA LEU A 134 14.40 -12.75 0.81
C LEU A 134 14.21 -13.55 -0.50
N LYS A 135 12.99 -13.62 -1.04
CA LYS A 135 12.69 -14.22 -2.34
C LYS A 135 12.71 -13.22 -3.50
N LEU A 136 12.95 -11.93 -3.23
CA LEU A 136 13.13 -10.89 -4.25
C LEU A 136 14.28 -11.21 -5.21
#